data_AF-A0A519EJ74-F1
#
_entry.id   AF-A0A519EJ74-F1
#
_cell.length_a   1.000
_cell.length_b   1.000
_cell.length_c   1.000
_cell.angle_alpha   90.00
_cell.angle_beta   90.00
_cell.angle_gamma   90.00
#
_symmetry.space_group_name_H-M   'P 1'
#
loop_
_entity.id
_entity.type
_entity.pdbx_description
1 polymer ?
#
loop_
_entity_poly.entity_id
_entity_poly.type
_entity_poly.pdbx_seq_one_letter_code
_entity_poly.pdbx_strand_id
1 'polypeptide(L)'
;DQGHDDAGQPIALLDTRNAFEVDHGTFEGAIDWRIAKFTEFPPALMAHKDELAGKTVVSFCTGGIRCEKAAILMREAGVENVLQLEGGILKYFEDVGGAHYRGDCFVFDGRRTLAPDLSASGNAASARAAEDPDWALKV
;
A
#
# COMPACT_ATOMS: atom_id res chain seq x y z
N ASP A 1 10.16 14.52 -11.13
CA ASP A 1 10.44 13.14 -11.61
C ASP A 1 10.06 13.00 -13.07
N GLN A 2 10.71 12.11 -13.81
CA GLN A 2 10.52 11.97 -15.27
C GLN A 2 9.29 11.12 -15.65
N GLY A 3 8.70 10.37 -14.71
CA GLY A 3 7.48 9.56 -14.93
C GLY A 3 7.67 8.32 -15.82
N HIS A 4 8.91 8.01 -16.19
CA HIS A 4 9.27 6.90 -17.07
C HIS A 4 10.51 6.20 -16.50
N ASP A 5 10.70 4.92 -16.83
CA ASP A 5 11.90 4.16 -16.46
C ASP A 5 13.09 4.43 -17.39
N ASP A 6 14.22 3.75 -17.16
CA ASP A 6 15.45 3.88 -17.96
C ASP A 6 15.27 3.48 -19.43
N ALA A 7 14.21 2.71 -19.75
CA ALA A 7 13.84 2.31 -21.11
C ALA A 7 12.79 3.25 -21.73
N GLY A 8 12.41 4.32 -21.03
CA GLY A 8 11.40 5.28 -21.49
C GLY A 8 9.96 4.76 -21.41
N GLN A 9 9.70 3.66 -20.69
CA GLN A 9 8.35 3.17 -20.46
C GLN A 9 7.68 3.98 -19.34
N PRO A 10 6.42 4.41 -19.50
CA PRO A 10 5.69 5.09 -18.42
C PRO A 10 5.60 4.21 -17.18
N ILE A 11 5.75 4.82 -16.00
CA ILE A 11 5.65 4.11 -14.72
C ILE A 11 4.21 4.15 -14.22
N ALA A 12 3.69 3.00 -13.80
CA ALA A 12 2.44 2.87 -13.05
C ALA A 12 2.72 2.42 -11.62
N LEU A 13 2.38 3.26 -10.64
CA LEU A 13 2.36 2.86 -9.24
C LEU A 13 1.05 2.12 -8.95
N LEU A 14 1.12 0.93 -8.35
CA LEU A 14 -0.07 0.13 -8.00
C LEU A 14 -0.11 -0.15 -6.50
N ASP A 15 -1.11 0.42 -5.82
CA ASP A 15 -1.36 0.14 -4.41
C ASP A 15 -2.10 -1.19 -4.29
N THR A 16 -1.47 -2.18 -3.65
CA THR A 16 -2.04 -3.52 -3.47
C THR A 16 -2.72 -3.69 -2.12
N ARG A 17 -2.87 -2.59 -1.37
CA ARG A 17 -3.49 -2.60 -0.06
C ARG A 17 -5.01 -2.58 -0.14
N ASN A 18 -5.65 -2.82 0.99
CA ASN A 18 -7.10 -2.72 1.06
C ASN A 18 -7.52 -1.25 0.99
N ALA A 19 -8.69 -0.99 0.42
CA ALA A 19 -9.30 0.33 0.26
C ALA A 19 -9.18 1.21 1.53
N PHE A 20 -9.47 0.65 2.70
CA PHE A 20 -9.39 1.40 3.96
C PHE A 20 -7.95 1.82 4.31
N GLU A 21 -6.93 1.05 3.93
CA GLU A 21 -5.53 1.40 4.16
C GLU A 21 -5.09 2.54 3.23
N VAL A 22 -5.64 2.57 2.01
CA VAL A 22 -5.41 3.64 1.03
C VAL A 22 -6.06 4.94 1.49
N ASP A 23 -7.23 4.87 2.14
CA ASP A 23 -7.95 6.02 2.68
C ASP A 23 -7.15 6.77 3.77
N HIS A 24 -6.23 6.08 4.46
CA HIS A 24 -5.30 6.71 5.40
C HIS A 24 -4.17 7.45 4.72
N GLY A 25 -3.72 6.98 3.56
CA GLY A 25 -2.65 7.61 2.79
C GLY A 25 -2.09 6.71 1.71
N THR A 26 -1.55 7.30 0.64
CA THR A 26 -0.94 6.59 -0.51
C THR A 26 -0.05 7.51 -1.34
N PHE A 27 0.67 6.95 -2.32
CA PHE A 27 1.47 7.71 -3.27
C PHE A 27 0.60 8.49 -4.25
N GLU A 28 1.05 9.69 -4.63
CA GLU A 28 0.35 10.52 -5.60
C GLU A 28 0.23 9.82 -6.95
N GLY A 29 -0.99 9.74 -7.49
CA GLY A 29 -1.24 9.13 -8.80
C GLY A 29 -1.16 7.61 -8.83
N ALA A 30 -1.05 6.95 -7.67
CA ALA A 30 -1.13 5.49 -7.60
C ALA A 30 -2.50 4.98 -8.06
N ILE A 31 -2.47 3.87 -8.81
CA ILE A 31 -3.65 3.08 -9.15
C ILE A 31 -4.12 2.37 -7.88
N ASP A 32 -5.40 2.53 -7.57
CA ASP A 32 -6.09 1.87 -6.46
C ASP A 32 -7.41 1.29 -6.99
N TRP A 33 -7.51 -0.04 -7.05
CA TRP A 33 -8.72 -0.76 -7.49
C TRP A 33 -9.76 -0.93 -6.37
N ARG A 34 -9.56 -0.29 -5.22
CA ARG A 34 -10.51 -0.28 -4.08
C ARG A 34 -10.88 -1.68 -3.58
N ILE A 35 -9.94 -2.63 -3.60
CA ILE A 35 -10.16 -3.98 -3.08
C ILE A 35 -10.38 -3.94 -1.57
N ALA A 36 -11.31 -4.73 -1.04
CA ALA A 36 -11.55 -4.83 0.40
C ALA A 36 -10.58 -5.81 1.09
N LYS A 37 -10.07 -6.78 0.33
CA LYS A 37 -9.11 -7.80 0.78
C LYS A 37 -8.23 -8.24 -0.38
N PHE A 38 -7.00 -8.66 -0.09
CA PHE A 38 -6.04 -9.08 -1.11
C PHE A 38 -6.51 -10.28 -1.98
N THR A 39 -7.42 -11.13 -1.48
CA THR A 39 -7.99 -12.22 -2.31
C THR A 39 -8.86 -11.72 -3.47
N GLU A 40 -9.22 -10.44 -3.49
CA GLU A 40 -9.90 -9.78 -4.62
C GLU A 40 -8.91 -9.21 -5.64
N PHE A 41 -7.59 -9.23 -5.37
CA PHE A 41 -6.59 -8.76 -6.31
C PHE A 41 -6.57 -9.57 -7.62
N PRO A 42 -6.60 -10.92 -7.64
CA PRO A 42 -6.64 -11.67 -8.90
C PRO A 42 -7.82 -11.30 -9.84
N PRO A 43 -9.09 -11.26 -9.39
CA PRO A 43 -10.17 -10.84 -10.28
C PRO A 43 -10.07 -9.35 -10.67
N ALA A 44 -9.58 -8.46 -9.79
CA ALA A 44 -9.35 -7.06 -10.15
C ALA A 44 -8.27 -6.91 -11.22
N LEU A 45 -7.15 -7.64 -11.09
CA LEU A 45 -6.10 -7.69 -12.09
C LEU A 45 -6.65 -8.12 -13.45
N MET A 46 -7.49 -9.15 -13.50
CA MET A 46 -8.08 -9.60 -14.77
C MET A 46 -9.00 -8.54 -15.40
N ALA A 47 -9.69 -7.74 -14.58
CA ALA A 47 -10.57 -6.66 -15.06
C ALA A 47 -9.80 -5.42 -15.54
N HIS A 48 -8.61 -5.17 -14.98
CA HIS A 48 -7.86 -3.91 -15.15
C HIS A 48 -6.50 -4.06 -15.83
N LYS A 49 -6.06 -5.28 -16.19
CA LYS A 49 -4.70 -5.52 -16.75
C LYS A 49 -4.38 -4.70 -18.00
N ASP A 50 -5.39 -4.32 -18.79
CA ASP A 50 -5.19 -3.51 -19.99
C ASP A 50 -4.73 -2.08 -19.63
N GLU A 51 -5.03 -1.58 -18.42
CA GLU A 51 -4.51 -0.31 -17.90
C GLU A 51 -3.01 -0.35 -17.62
N LEU A 52 -2.44 -1.55 -17.51
CA LEU A 52 -1.03 -1.81 -17.22
C LEU A 52 -0.20 -2.07 -18.49
N ALA A 53 -0.85 -2.24 -19.64
CA ALA A 53 -0.17 -2.57 -20.90
C ALA A 53 0.81 -1.46 -21.31
N GLY A 54 2.03 -1.85 -21.69
CA GLY A 54 3.08 -0.92 -22.10
C GLY A 54 3.62 -0.02 -20.98
N LYS A 55 3.41 -0.40 -19.72
CA LYS A 55 3.93 0.33 -18.55
C LYS A 55 4.86 -0.53 -17.72
N THR A 56 5.74 0.14 -17.00
CA THR A 56 6.51 -0.43 -15.90
C THR A 56 5.68 -0.33 -14.63
N VAL A 57 5.14 -1.46 -14.18
CA VAL A 57 4.27 -1.52 -13.01
C VAL A 57 5.11 -1.68 -11.77
N VAL A 58 5.09 -0.69 -10.87
CA VAL A 58 5.74 -0.76 -9.56
C VAL A 58 4.65 -0.91 -8.50
N SER A 59 4.50 -2.13 -7.99
CA SER A 59 3.53 -2.41 -6.94
C SER A 59 4.09 -2.07 -5.55
N PHE A 60 3.23 -1.62 -4.63
CA PHE A 60 3.62 -1.37 -3.25
C PHE A 60 2.51 -1.79 -2.26
N CYS A 61 2.93 -2.00 -1.02
CA CYS A 61 2.08 -2.19 0.15
C CYS A 61 2.86 -1.75 1.40
N THR A 62 2.30 -1.92 2.60
CA THR A 62 2.94 -1.48 3.85
C THR A 62 4.37 -2.00 4.03
N GLY A 63 4.60 -3.31 3.82
CA GLY A 63 5.88 -3.97 4.11
C GLY A 63 6.35 -4.98 3.04
N GLY A 64 5.88 -4.86 1.80
CA GLY A 64 6.35 -5.66 0.66
C GLY A 64 5.68 -7.03 0.44
N ILE A 65 5.22 -7.74 1.48
CA ILE A 65 4.73 -9.14 1.34
C ILE A 65 3.60 -9.33 0.31
N ARG A 66 2.65 -8.38 0.21
CA ARG A 66 1.58 -8.46 -0.80
C ARG A 66 2.11 -8.24 -2.22
N CYS A 67 3.15 -7.43 -2.38
CA CYS A 67 3.79 -7.15 -3.66
C CYS A 67 4.50 -8.37 -4.23
N GLU A 68 5.13 -9.18 -3.39
CA GLU A 68 5.73 -10.47 -3.82
C GLU A 68 4.68 -11.37 -4.47
N LYS A 69 3.49 -11.46 -3.85
CA LYS A 69 2.37 -12.25 -4.39
C LYS A 69 1.74 -11.61 -5.62
N ALA A 70 1.53 -10.28 -5.59
CA ALA A 70 0.97 -9.53 -6.69
C ALA A 70 1.86 -9.62 -7.94
N ALA A 71 3.19 -9.61 -7.77
CA ALA A 71 4.15 -9.73 -8.85
C ALA A 71 4.04 -11.08 -9.57
N ILE A 72 3.89 -12.18 -8.81
CA ILE A 72 3.66 -13.51 -9.38
C ILE A 72 2.35 -13.52 -10.19
N LEU A 73 1.25 -13.06 -9.59
CA LEU A 73 -0.07 -13.03 -10.22
C LEU A 73 -0.10 -12.17 -11.49
N MET A 74 0.56 -11.00 -11.48
CA MET A 74 0.68 -10.11 -12.64
C MET A 74 1.47 -10.77 -13.78
N ARG A 75 2.59 -11.42 -13.46
CA ARG A 75 3.38 -12.16 -14.46
C ARG A 75 2.59 -13.32 -15.06
N GLU A 76 1.87 -14.08 -14.24
CA GLU A 76 0.98 -15.16 -14.71
C GLU A 76 -0.16 -14.64 -15.59
N ALA A 77 -0.65 -13.43 -15.32
CA ALA A 77 -1.67 -12.76 -16.14
C ALA A 77 -1.12 -12.11 -17.42
N GLY A 78 0.20 -12.19 -17.65
CA GLY A 78 0.86 -11.67 -18.85
C GLY A 78 1.34 -10.22 -18.76
N VAL A 79 1.42 -9.63 -17.57
CA VAL A 79 2.03 -8.30 -17.38
C VAL A 79 3.56 -8.47 -17.44
N GLU A 80 4.19 -7.81 -18.42
CA GLU A 80 5.59 -8.06 -18.77
C GLU A 80 6.58 -7.40 -17.79
N ASN A 81 6.40 -6.11 -17.49
CA ASN A 81 7.34 -5.34 -16.68
C ASN A 81 6.78 -5.05 -15.29
N VAL A 82 7.06 -5.95 -14.36
CA VAL A 82 6.55 -5.92 -12.99
C VAL A 82 7.70 -5.80 -11.99
N LEU A 83 7.70 -4.68 -11.27
CA LEU A 83 8.60 -4.34 -10.18
C LEU A 83 7.80 -4.16 -8.89
N GLN A 84 8.51 -4.06 -7.77
CA GLN A 84 7.93 -3.72 -6.48
C GLN A 84 8.79 -2.71 -5.73
N LEU A 85 8.14 -1.95 -4.86
CA LEU A 85 8.83 -1.15 -3.87
C LEU A 85 9.43 -2.08 -2.80
N GLU A 86 10.74 -2.24 -2.82
CA GLU A 86 11.47 -3.10 -1.88
C GLU A 86 11.20 -2.65 -0.42
N GLY A 87 10.77 -3.57 0.44
CA GLY A 87 10.42 -3.25 1.83
C GLY A 87 9.13 -2.44 2.03
N GLY A 88 8.44 -2.08 0.94
CA GLY A 88 7.17 -1.36 0.98
C GLY A 88 7.27 0.08 1.50
N ILE A 89 6.11 0.64 1.87
CA ILE A 89 5.97 2.04 2.31
C ILE A 89 6.86 2.34 3.52
N LEU A 90 6.99 1.41 4.48
CA LEU A 90 7.75 1.66 5.70
C LEU A 90 9.26 1.81 5.43
N LYS A 91 9.83 0.98 4.54
CA LYS A 91 11.24 1.15 4.13
C LYS A 91 11.43 2.42 3.31
N TYR A 92 10.46 2.77 2.47
CA TYR A 92 10.48 4.06 1.76
C TYR A 92 10.50 5.26 2.71
N PHE A 93 9.69 5.24 3.77
CA PHE A 93 9.73 6.27 4.81
C PHE A 93 11.09 6.35 5.52
N GLU A 94 11.71 5.20 5.81
CA GLU A 94 13.04 5.13 6.43
C GLU A 94 14.14 5.71 5.52
N ASP A 95 14.17 5.32 4.25
CA ASP A 95 15.25 5.65 3.32
C ASP A 95 15.08 7.02 2.64
N VAL A 96 13.83 7.45 2.43
CA VAL A 96 13.49 8.62 1.59
C VAL A 96 12.61 9.65 2.34
N GLY A 97 11.77 9.20 3.27
CA GLY A 97 10.77 10.04 3.94
C GLY A 97 9.44 10.07 3.17
N GLY A 98 8.73 11.21 3.23
CA GLY A 98 7.35 11.33 2.73
C GLY A 98 7.17 11.90 1.32
N ALA A 99 8.23 11.93 0.50
CA ALA A 99 8.12 12.50 -0.84
C ALA A 99 7.03 11.78 -1.66
N HIS A 100 6.14 12.55 -2.28
CA HIS A 100 5.01 12.05 -3.07
C HIS A 100 4.04 11.11 -2.31
N TYR A 101 4.13 11.02 -0.99
CA TYR A 101 3.17 10.27 -0.18
C TYR A 101 2.23 11.26 0.50
N ARG A 102 0.92 11.00 0.45
CA ARG A 102 -0.09 11.81 1.14
C ARG A 102 -0.71 11.01 2.28
N GLY A 103 -0.87 11.65 3.43
CA GLY A 103 -1.46 11.04 4.62
C GLY A 103 -0.49 10.12 5.36
N ASP A 104 -1.05 9.15 6.08
CA ASP A 104 -0.30 8.23 6.94
C ASP A 104 -0.41 6.79 6.44
N CYS A 105 0.60 5.97 6.74
CA CYS A 105 0.59 4.56 6.39
C CYS A 105 -0.13 3.73 7.48
N PHE A 106 -1.22 3.07 7.12
CA PHE A 106 -1.88 2.12 8.03
C PHE A 106 -0.99 0.93 8.37
N VAL A 107 -0.94 0.57 9.67
CA VAL A 107 -0.22 -0.59 10.21
C VAL A 107 -1.15 -1.43 11.09
N PHE A 108 -0.98 -2.76 11.02
CA PHE A 108 -1.83 -3.73 11.71
C PHE A 108 -1.37 -4.01 13.14
N ASP A 109 -1.18 -2.94 13.92
CA ASP A 109 -0.86 -3.02 15.35
C ASP A 109 -1.47 -1.82 16.13
N GLY A 110 -1.14 -1.72 17.42
CA GLY A 110 -1.70 -0.70 18.31
C GLY A 110 -1.47 0.74 17.88
N ARG A 111 -0.50 1.01 16.99
CA ARG A 111 -0.20 2.35 16.48
C ARG A 111 -1.22 2.84 15.45
N ARG A 112 -1.92 1.91 14.78
CA ARG A 112 -2.89 2.14 13.67
C ARG A 112 -2.31 2.78 12.42
N THR A 113 -1.59 3.89 12.55
CA THR A 113 -1.01 4.64 11.44
C THR A 113 0.38 5.16 11.81
N LEU A 114 1.27 5.21 10.82
CA LEU A 114 2.59 5.84 10.92
C LEU A 114 2.68 7.00 9.93
N ALA A 115 3.11 8.17 10.42
CA ALA A 115 3.47 9.30 9.58
C ALA A 115 4.73 8.98 8.75
N PRO A 116 5.03 9.77 7.71
CA PRO A 116 6.24 9.56 6.90
C PRO A 116 7.58 9.65 7.64
N ASP A 117 7.61 10.20 8.85
CA ASP A 117 8.78 10.21 9.74
C ASP A 117 8.81 8.98 10.69
N LEU A 118 7.98 7.98 10.42
CA LEU A 118 7.78 6.76 11.22
C LEU A 118 7.26 6.98 12.64
N SER A 119 6.85 8.20 12.99
CA SER A 119 6.16 8.46 14.25
C SER A 119 4.74 7.90 14.21
N ALA A 120 4.25 7.41 15.34
CA ALA A 120 2.86 6.98 15.45
C ALA A 120 1.94 8.20 15.41
N SER A 121 1.06 8.27 14.41
CA SER A 121 0.06 9.32 14.29
C SER A 121 -1.09 9.03 15.24
N GLY A 122 -0.87 9.31 16.52
CA GLY A 122 -1.92 9.22 17.53
C GLY A 122 -2.92 10.34 17.34
N ASN A 123 -4.04 10.08 16.66
CA ASN A 123 -5.26 10.82 16.94
C ASN A 123 -6.47 9.87 17.09
N ALA A 124 -7.07 9.98 18.27
CA ALA A 124 -8.19 9.23 18.85
C ALA A 124 -7.94 7.78 19.28
N ALA A 125 -7.95 7.63 20.61
CA ALA A 125 -8.30 6.47 21.42
C ALA A 125 -8.87 5.27 20.65
N SER A 126 -8.37 4.08 20.99
CA SER A 126 -9.01 2.82 20.66
C SER A 126 -10.49 2.84 21.05
N ALA A 127 -11.39 2.96 20.07
CA ALA A 127 -12.83 2.70 20.23
C ALA A 127 -13.15 1.22 20.54
N ARG A 128 -12.19 0.48 21.12
CA ARG A 128 -12.37 -0.87 21.66
C ARG A 128 -11.76 -1.08 23.05
N ALA A 129 -11.01 -0.10 23.59
CA ALA A 129 -10.61 -0.14 25.00
C ALA A 129 -11.60 0.61 25.92
N ALA A 130 -12.42 1.50 25.34
CA ALA A 130 -13.42 2.26 26.10
C ALA A 130 -14.73 1.49 26.35
N GLU A 131 -14.91 0.30 25.76
CA GLU A 131 -16.14 -0.50 25.85
C GLU A 131 -15.95 -1.81 26.63
N ASP A 132 -14.84 -1.98 27.36
CA ASP A 132 -14.71 -3.08 28.33
C ASP A 132 -14.98 -2.54 29.75
N PRO A 133 -16.19 -2.76 30.30
CA PRO A 133 -16.55 -2.27 31.63
C PRO A 133 -15.79 -2.95 32.77
N ASP A 134 -14.96 -3.98 32.51
CA ASP A 134 -14.31 -4.80 33.55
C ASP A 134 -12.83 -4.46 33.81
N TRP A 135 -12.30 -3.40 33.17
CA TRP A 135 -10.92 -2.95 33.38
C TRP A 135 -10.66 -2.39 34.79
N ALA A 136 -11.67 -1.77 35.41
CA ALA A 136 -11.53 -1.11 36.71
C ALA A 136 -11.47 -2.07 37.92
N LEU A 137 -11.60 -3.38 37.70
CA LEU A 137 -11.65 -4.41 38.75
C LEU A 137 -10.35 -5.25 38.86
N LYS A 138 -9.30 -4.93 38.10
CA LYS A 138 -8.04 -5.71 38.08
C LYS A 138 -6.78 -4.93 38.48
N VAL A 139 -6.90 -3.92 39.35
CA VAL A 139 -5.74 -3.30 40.03
C VAL A 139 -5.89 -3.41 41.54
#